data_AF-A0A1J7J723-F1
#
_entry.id   AF-A0A1J7J723-F1
#
_cell.length_a   1.000
_cell.length_b   1.000
_cell.length_c   1.000
_cell.angle_alpha   90.00
_cell.angle_beta   90.00
_cell.angle_gamma   90.00
#
_symmetry.space_group_name_H-M   'P 1'
#
loop_
_entity.id
_entity.type
_entity.pdbx_description
1 polymer ?
#
loop_
_entity_poly.entity_id
_entity_poly.type
_entity_poly.pdbx_seq_one_letter_code
_entity_poly.pdbx_strand_id
1 'polypeptide(L)' 'MTATGFLARKLYDSVWQFRPTTLDVDRPILFHESHPNPKIPFTVARRFGRRLNRAYGWDGDMF' A
#
# COMPACT_ATOMS: atom_id res chain seq x y z
N MET A 1 -1.25 -5.36 4.61
CA MET A 1 -2.43 -4.56 4.17
C MET A 1 -3.75 -5.29 4.42
N THR A 2 -3.94 -6.54 3.97
CA THR A 2 -5.22 -7.26 4.24
C THR A 2 -5.45 -7.51 5.72
N ALA A 3 -4.42 -7.94 6.44
CA ALA A 3 -4.45 -8.09 7.90
C ALA A 3 -4.74 -6.78 8.66
N THR A 4 -4.51 -5.62 8.03
CA THR A 4 -4.72 -4.29 8.62
C THR A 4 -6.02 -3.65 8.12
N GLY A 5 -6.98 -4.42 7.62
CA GLY A 5 -8.33 -3.92 7.28
C GLY A 5 -8.49 -3.36 5.87
N PHE A 6 -7.66 -3.79 4.90
CA PHE A 6 -7.84 -3.44 3.49
C PHE A 6 -8.26 -4.62 2.63
N LEU A 7 -9.16 -4.38 1.67
CA LEU A 7 -9.37 -5.26 0.53
C LEU A 7 -8.28 -5.03 -0.52
N ALA A 8 -7.56 -6.10 -0.89
CA ALA A 8 -6.57 -6.06 -1.97
C ALA A 8 -7.21 -6.43 -3.31
N ARG A 9 -7.01 -5.59 -4.33
CA ARG A 9 -7.46 -5.83 -5.70
C ARG A 9 -6.32 -5.59 -6.68
N LYS A 10 -6.02 -6.57 -7.52
CA LYS A 10 -5.08 -6.38 -8.63
C LYS A 10 -5.77 -5.55 -9.73
N LEU A 11 -5.14 -4.46 -10.13
CA LEU A 11 -5.52 -3.59 -11.23
C LEU A 11 -4.49 -3.77 -12.36
N TYR A 12 -4.98 -4.20 -13.53
CA TYR A 12 -4.14 -4.45 -14.70
C TYR A 12 -2.92 -5.34 -14.36
N ASP A 13 -1.85 -5.23 -15.15
CA ASP A 13 -0.72 -6.16 -15.11
C ASP A 13 0.19 -5.97 -13.87
N SER A 14 0.29 -4.74 -13.33
CA SER A 14 1.30 -4.40 -12.31
C SER A 14 0.88 -3.36 -11.26
N VAL A 15 -0.42 -3.17 -11.01
CA VAL A 15 -0.91 -2.26 -9.95
C VAL A 15 -1.74 -3.03 -8.93
N TRP A 16 -1.50 -2.77 -7.65
CA TRP A 16 -2.33 -3.23 -6.55
C TRP A 16 -3.08 -2.06 -5.94
N GLN A 17 -4.40 -2.18 -5.86
CA GLN A 17 -5.26 -1.30 -5.08
C GLN A 17 -5.56 -1.92 -3.73
N PHE A 18 -5.39 -1.13 -2.67
CA PHE A 18 -5.82 -1.47 -1.32
C PHE A 18 -6.92 -0.48 -0.93
N ARG A 19 -8.15 -0.97 -0.78
CA ARG A 19 -9.30 -0.17 -0.34
C ARG A 19 -9.61 -0.48 1.13
N PRO A 20 -9.73 0.52 2.01
CA PRO A 20 -10.13 0.29 3.39
C PRO A 20 -11.49 -0.41 3.47
N THR A 21 -11.64 -1.32 4.42
CA THR A 21 -12.93 -1.99 4.71
C THR A 21 -13.33 -1.88 6.17
N THR A 22 -12.37 -1.74 7.08
CA THR A 22 -12.61 -1.68 8.54
C THR A 22 -11.93 -0.49 9.20
N LEU A 23 -11.35 0.42 8.41
CA LEU A 23 -10.70 1.62 8.93
C LEU A 23 -11.67 2.81 8.79
N ASP A 24 -11.53 3.80 9.69
CA ASP A 24 -12.30 5.05 9.65
C ASP A 24 -11.80 6.04 8.57
N VAL A 25 -11.34 5.49 7.44
CA VAL A 25 -10.83 6.23 6.29
C VAL A 25 -11.37 5.56 5.03
N ASP A 26 -11.88 6.35 4.08
CA ASP A 26 -12.42 5.82 2.80
C ASP A 26 -11.47 6.06 1.61
N ARG A 27 -10.21 6.41 1.89
CA ARG A 27 -9.23 6.68 0.84
C ARG A 27 -8.55 5.39 0.41
N PRO A 28 -8.63 4.93 -0.85
CA PRO A 28 -7.83 3.82 -1.34
C PRO A 28 -6.39 4.24 -1.65
N ILE A 29 -5.46 3.27 -1.62
CA ILE A 29 -4.06 3.48 -2.02
C ILE A 29 -3.65 2.50 -3.11
N LEU A 30 -2.83 2.99 -4.05
CA LEU A 30 -2.28 2.22 -5.16
C LEU A 30 -0.78 2.05 -4.97
N PHE A 31 -0.30 0.83 -5.21
CA PHE A 31 1.12 0.52 -5.30
C PHE A 31 1.40 -0.21 -6.61
N HIS A 32 2.52 0.16 -7.25
CA HIS A 32 3.03 -0.60 -8.37
C HIS A 32 3.77 -1.83 -7.85
N GLU A 33 3.45 -2.98 -8.43
CA GLU A 33 4.26 -4.17 -8.33
C GLU A 33 5.62 -3.89 -8.98
N SER A 34 6.70 -4.34 -8.34
CA SER A 34 8.02 -4.18 -8.91
C SER A 34 8.16 -5.10 -10.13
N HIS A 35 8.52 -4.53 -11.28
CA HIS A 35 8.72 -5.27 -12.54
C HIS A 35 10.02 -4.81 -13.21
N PRO A 36 10.84 -5.73 -13.78
CA PRO A 36 10.64 -7.19 -13.91
C PRO A 36 10.97 -7.99 -12.65
N ASN A 37 11.65 -7.40 -11.66
CA ASN A 37 12.02 -8.11 -10.44
C ASN A 37 10.93 -7.95 -9.36
N PRO A 38 10.34 -9.03 -8.84
CA PRO A 38 9.30 -8.97 -7.81
C PRO A 38 9.79 -8.39 -6.47
N LYS A 39 11.11 -8.35 -6.25
CA LYS A 39 11.69 -7.74 -5.04
C LYS A 39 11.56 -6.22 -5.11
N ILE A 40 10.87 -5.64 -4.12
CA ILE A 40 10.75 -4.19 -3.96
C ILE A 40 12.07 -3.62 -3.42
N PRO A 41 12.72 -2.66 -4.12
CA PRO A 41 13.89 -1.98 -3.58
C PRO A 41 13.57 -1.19 -2.31
N PHE A 42 14.52 -1.09 -1.37
CA PHE A 42 14.34 -0.35 -0.11
C PHE A 42 13.89 1.11 -0.31
N THR A 43 14.38 1.77 -1.36
CA THR A 43 13.97 3.14 -1.71
C THR A 43 12.50 3.24 -2.11
N VAL A 44 11.97 2.21 -2.77
CA VAL A 44 10.54 2.09 -3.13
C VAL A 44 9.71 1.78 -1.89
N ALA A 45 10.18 0.87 -1.02
CA ALA A 45 9.53 0.62 0.27
C ALA A 45 9.41 1.89 1.13
N ARG A 46 10.46 2.71 1.21
CA ARG A 46 10.39 4.04 1.88
C ARG A 46 9.40 4.99 1.23
N ARG A 47 9.22 4.94 -0.09
CA ARG A 47 8.18 5.74 -0.79
C ARG A 47 6.78 5.26 -0.40
N PHE A 48 6.58 3.96 -0.23
CA PHE A 48 5.31 3.40 0.22
C PHE A 48 4.99 3.85 1.64
N GLY A 49 5.95 3.78 2.58
CA GLY A 49 5.79 4.31 3.93
C GLY A 49 5.39 5.79 3.95
N ARG A 50 6.08 6.66 3.20
CA ARG A 50 5.70 8.08 3.08
C ARG A 50 4.29 8.28 2.49
N ARG A 51 3.86 7.40 1.58
CA ARG A 51 2.52 7.46 0.98
C ARG A 51 1.45 7.05 1.99
N LEU A 52 1.72 6.03 2.80
CA LEU A 52 0.85 5.59 3.90
C LEU A 52 0.73 6.68 4.96
N ASN A 53 1.85 7.29 5.37
CA ASN A 53 1.85 8.40 6.32
C ASN A 53 0.98 9.57 5.84
N ARG A 54 1.11 9.97 4.57
CA ARG A 54 0.28 11.06 4.02
C ARG A 54 -1.19 10.71 3.85
N ALA A 55 -1.51 9.44 3.60
CA ALA A 55 -2.88 9.00 3.37
C ALA A 55 -3.64 8.75 4.67
N TYR A 56 -2.96 8.18 5.67
CA TYR A 56 -3.57 7.59 6.87
C TYR A 56 -2.87 7.96 8.19
N GLY A 57 -1.78 8.74 8.14
CA GLY A 57 -0.96 9.03 9.32
C GLY A 57 -0.04 7.90 9.75
N TRP A 58 0.00 6.78 9.03
CA TRP A 58 0.74 5.59 9.44
C TRP A 58 2.26 5.75 9.31
N ASP A 59 3.00 5.28 10.29
CA ASP A 59 4.46 5.28 10.32
C ASP A 59 5.01 3.86 10.54
N GLY A 60 6.33 3.76 10.68
CA GLY A 60 7.02 2.48 10.82
C GLY A 60 6.79 1.75 12.14
N ASP A 61 6.20 2.40 13.15
CA ASP A 61 5.93 1.78 14.45
C ASP A 61 4.56 1.06 14.45
N MET A 62 3.75 1.25 13.40
CA MET A 62 2.42 0.66 13.26
C MET A 62 2.41 -0.73 12.58
N PHE A 63 3.56 -1.28 12.16
CA PHE A 63 3.65 -2.58 11.50
C PHE A 63 5.00 -3.28 11.66
#